data_AF-A0A354F6G1-F1
#
_entry.id   AF-A0A354F6G1-F1
#
_cell.length_a   1.000
_cell.length_b   1.000
_cell.length_c   1.000
_cell.angle_alpha   90.00
_cell.angle_beta   90.00
_cell.angle_gamma   90.00
#
_symmetry.space_group_name_H-M   'P 1'
#
loop_
_entity.id
_entity.type
_entity.pdbx_description
1 polymer ?
#
loop_
_entity_poly.entity_id
_entity_poly.type
_entity_poly.pdbx_seq_one_letter_code
_entity_poly.pdbx_strand_id
1 'polypeptide(L)'
;IREEQVSDEELNDATSYLTGSFPLKLDTNSKISNYLVFIEFYNLGLDYFDAYIKKIEAVTKDDIIRVAKKYIDPENYVFVAVAKQKDAGLKELE
;
A
#
# COMPACT_ATOMS: atom_id res chain seq x y z
N ILE A 1 13.23 -5.83 4.57
CA ILE A 1 12.48 -6.08 3.31
C ILE A 1 13.27 -5.88 2.01
N ARG A 2 14.27 -4.97 1.93
CA ARG A 2 15.14 -4.85 0.73
C ARG A 2 16.25 -5.90 0.70
N GLU A 3 16.83 -6.21 1.85
CA GLU A 3 17.99 -7.10 1.97
C GLU A 3 17.58 -8.53 2.27
N GLU A 4 16.53 -8.69 3.08
CA GLU A 4 16.01 -9.98 3.52
C GLU A 4 14.52 -10.11 3.14
N GLN A 5 14.12 -11.34 2.82
CA GLN A 5 12.73 -11.71 2.59
C GLN A 5 11.92 -11.58 3.90
N VAL A 6 10.63 -11.29 3.75
CA VAL A 6 9.69 -11.31 4.88
C VAL A 6 9.48 -12.74 5.39
N SER A 7 9.09 -12.86 6.65
CA SER A 7 8.74 -14.16 7.22
C SER A 7 7.44 -14.72 6.63
N ASP A 8 7.17 -16.01 6.81
CA ASP A 8 5.87 -16.59 6.40
C ASP A 8 4.73 -16.02 7.25
N GLU A 9 4.99 -15.78 8.54
CA GLU A 9 4.02 -15.18 9.46
C GLU A 9 3.62 -13.77 9.00
N GLU A 10 4.60 -12.90 8.70
CA GLU A 10 4.33 -11.54 8.22
C GLU A 10 3.54 -11.53 6.91
N LEU A 11 3.87 -12.43 5.97
CA LEU A 11 3.15 -12.55 4.70
C LEU A 11 1.70 -13.03 4.93
N ASN A 12 1.52 -14.03 5.78
CA ASN A 12 0.20 -14.57 6.09
C ASN A 12 -0.69 -13.57 6.83
N ASP A 13 -0.14 -12.84 7.79
CA ASP A 13 -0.85 -11.81 8.54
C ASP A 13 -1.29 -10.66 7.65
N ALA A 14 -0.38 -10.15 6.81
CA ALA A 14 -0.69 -9.09 5.86
C ALA A 14 -1.75 -9.54 4.84
N THR A 15 -1.62 -10.75 4.30
CA THR A 15 -2.58 -11.32 3.35
C THR A 15 -3.95 -11.43 4.00
N SER A 16 -4.03 -12.05 5.18
CA SER A 16 -5.28 -12.26 5.92
C SER A 16 -5.95 -10.94 6.31
N TYR A 17 -5.17 -9.94 6.70
CA TYR A 17 -5.69 -8.60 6.99
C TYR A 17 -6.28 -7.93 5.74
N LEU A 18 -5.58 -7.96 4.61
CA LEU A 18 -6.01 -7.30 3.38
C LEU A 18 -7.23 -7.97 2.75
N THR A 19 -7.29 -9.31 2.77
CA THR A 19 -8.46 -10.05 2.25
C THR A 19 -9.63 -9.97 3.23
N GLY A 20 -9.39 -10.14 4.53
CA GLY A 20 -10.41 -10.10 5.57
C GLY A 20 -11.06 -8.73 5.77
N SER A 21 -10.32 -7.63 5.56
CA SER A 21 -10.86 -6.27 5.65
C SER A 21 -11.54 -5.77 4.37
N PHE A 22 -11.40 -6.50 3.24
CA PHE A 22 -11.93 -6.06 1.95
C PHE A 22 -13.46 -5.87 1.94
N PRO A 23 -14.29 -6.74 2.56
CA PRO A 23 -15.74 -6.53 2.61
C PRO A 23 -16.14 -5.20 3.29
N LEU A 24 -15.37 -4.74 4.28
CA LEU A 24 -15.62 -3.45 4.96
C LEU A 24 -15.38 -2.24 4.05
N LYS A 25 -14.64 -2.42 2.96
CA LYS A 25 -14.50 -1.39 1.92
C LYS A 25 -15.73 -1.31 1.01
N LEU A 26 -16.68 -2.25 1.11
CA LEU A 26 -17.85 -2.38 0.24
C LEU A 26 -19.17 -2.46 1.01
N ASP A 27 -19.17 -2.19 2.32
CA ASP A 27 -20.32 -2.37 3.22
C ASP A 27 -21.44 -1.31 3.08
N THR A 28 -21.22 -0.26 2.29
CA THR A 28 -22.18 0.85 2.11
C THR A 28 -22.22 1.30 0.66
N ASN A 29 -23.38 1.79 0.21
CA ASN A 29 -23.59 2.26 -1.16
C ASN A 29 -22.59 3.35 -1.58
N SER A 30 -22.26 4.27 -0.67
CA SER A 30 -21.27 5.32 -0.94
C SER A 30 -19.87 4.75 -1.20
N LYS A 31 -19.44 3.75 -0.43
CA LYS A 31 -18.14 3.11 -0.64
C LYS A 31 -18.11 2.29 -1.93
N ILE A 32 -19.18 1.54 -2.23
CA ILE A 32 -19.31 0.81 -3.50
C ILE A 32 -19.21 1.78 -4.69
N SER A 33 -19.95 2.90 -4.64
CA SER A 33 -19.94 3.90 -5.71
C SER A 33 -18.55 4.48 -5.94
N ASN A 34 -17.83 4.84 -4.86
CA ASN A 34 -16.45 5.33 -4.96
C ASN A 34 -15.51 4.27 -5.55
N TYR A 35 -15.69 3.00 -5.19
CA TYR A 35 -14.87 1.91 -5.70
C TYR A 35 -15.12 1.64 -7.19
N LEU A 36 -16.38 1.74 -7.65
CA LEU A 36 -16.71 1.67 -9.08
C LEU A 36 -16.05 2.80 -9.88
N VAL A 37 -16.09 4.03 -9.36
CA VAL A 37 -15.40 5.17 -9.98
C VAL A 37 -13.89 4.92 -10.07
N PHE A 38 -13.28 4.37 -9.02
CA PHE A 38 -11.86 4.00 -9.02
C PHE A 38 -11.55 2.94 -10.10
N ILE A 39 -12.36 1.89 -10.20
CA ILE A 39 -12.20 0.82 -11.21
C ILE A 39 -12.25 1.40 -12.62
N GLU A 40 -13.23 2.26 -12.90
CA GLU A 40 -13.39 2.88 -14.22
C GLU A 40 -12.24 3.85 -14.52
N PHE A 41 -11.89 4.70 -13.56
CA PHE A 41 -10.84 5.71 -13.73
C PHE A 41 -9.48 5.09 -14.08
N TYR A 42 -9.14 3.96 -13.47
CA TYR A 42 -7.91 3.23 -13.75
C TYR A 42 -8.08 2.11 -14.80
N ASN A 43 -9.26 1.98 -15.40
CA ASN A 43 -9.59 0.97 -16.42
C ASN A 43 -9.23 -0.46 -15.97
N LEU A 44 -9.65 -0.84 -14.76
CA LEU A 44 -9.24 -2.10 -14.11
C LEU A 44 -10.07 -3.33 -14.54
N GLY A 45 -11.20 -3.10 -15.22
CA GLY A 45 -12.17 -4.14 -15.58
C GLY A 45 -13.25 -4.36 -14.51
N LEU A 46 -14.44 -4.74 -14.96
CA LEU A 46 -15.60 -4.95 -14.06
C LEU A 46 -15.43 -6.16 -13.14
N ASP A 47 -14.55 -7.10 -13.50
CA ASP A 47 -14.19 -8.28 -12.71
C ASP A 47 -13.21 -7.97 -11.57
N TYR A 48 -12.77 -6.71 -11.44
CA TYR A 48 -11.76 -6.33 -10.44
C TYR A 48 -12.21 -6.58 -8.99
N PHE A 49 -13.51 -6.57 -8.72
CA PHE A 49 -14.06 -6.95 -7.41
C PHE A 49 -13.66 -8.37 -7.00
N ASP A 50 -13.78 -9.32 -7.92
CA ASP A 50 -13.43 -10.72 -7.70
C ASP A 50 -11.92 -10.95 -7.82
N ALA A 51 -11.26 -10.19 -8.69
CA ALA A 51 -9.84 -10.34 -8.95
C ALA A 51 -8.96 -9.80 -7.82
N TYR A 52 -9.43 -8.81 -7.04
CA TYR A 52 -8.63 -8.17 -5.98
C TYR A 52 -8.07 -9.18 -4.98
N ILE A 53 -8.93 -10.01 -4.38
CA ILE A 53 -8.53 -11.00 -3.37
C ILE A 53 -7.50 -11.97 -3.97
N LYS A 54 -7.80 -12.52 -5.16
CA LYS A 54 -6.90 -13.44 -5.87
C LYS A 54 -5.54 -12.82 -6.18
N LYS A 55 -5.50 -11.52 -6.53
CA LYS A 55 -4.26 -10.80 -6.79
C LYS A 55 -3.43 -10.61 -5.53
N ILE A 56 -4.06 -10.36 -4.39
CA ILE A 56 -3.37 -10.28 -3.09
C ILE A 56 -2.80 -11.64 -2.69
N GLU A 57 -3.60 -12.71 -2.77
CA GLU A 57 -3.17 -14.07 -2.42
C GLU A 57 -2.06 -14.62 -3.32
N ALA A 58 -1.95 -14.11 -4.55
CA ALA A 58 -0.90 -14.51 -5.49
C ALA A 58 0.47 -13.86 -5.22
N VAL A 59 0.56 -12.90 -4.30
CA VAL A 59 1.83 -12.20 -4.01
C VAL A 59 2.80 -13.14 -3.31
N THR A 60 4.03 -13.20 -3.83
CA THR A 60 5.11 -14.02 -3.26
C THR A 60 6.13 -13.18 -2.49
N LYS A 61 6.93 -13.84 -1.64
CA LYS A 61 8.09 -13.21 -0.97
C LYS A 61 9.10 -12.61 -1.96
N ASP A 62 9.27 -13.28 -3.11
CA ASP A 62 10.15 -12.82 -4.18
C ASP A 62 9.63 -11.56 -4.87
N ASP A 63 8.31 -11.46 -5.06
CA ASP A 63 7.69 -10.23 -5.55
C ASP A 63 7.90 -9.06 -4.59
N ILE A 64 7.74 -9.31 -3.29
CA ILE A 64 7.90 -8.29 -2.25
C ILE A 64 9.32 -7.72 -2.26
N ILE A 65 10.35 -8.57 -2.19
CA ILE A 65 11.74 -8.10 -2.18
C ILE A 65 12.13 -7.43 -3.50
N ARG A 66 11.65 -7.95 -4.65
CA ARG A 66 11.87 -7.36 -5.97
C ARG A 66 11.28 -5.95 -6.06
N VAL A 67 10.05 -5.76 -5.59
CA VAL A 67 9.35 -4.46 -5.59
C VAL A 67 9.98 -3.51 -4.58
N ALA A 68 10.34 -3.98 -3.39
CA ALA A 68 11.04 -3.18 -2.38
C ALA A 68 12.38 -2.63 -2.91
N LYS A 69 13.18 -3.48 -3.58
CA LYS A 69 14.43 -3.05 -4.22
C LYS A 69 14.22 -2.00 -5.31
N LYS A 70 13.13 -2.12 -6.07
CA LYS A 70 12.81 -1.22 -7.19
C LYS A 70 12.28 0.15 -6.75
N TYR A 71 11.40 0.21 -5.76
CA TYR A 71 10.65 1.43 -5.45
C TYR A 71 10.98 2.09 -4.11
N ILE A 72 11.55 1.36 -3.15
CA ILE A 72 11.91 1.94 -1.84
C ILE A 72 13.36 2.38 -1.90
N ASP A 73 13.67 3.52 -2.52
CA ASP A 73 15.04 3.98 -2.71
C ASP A 73 15.52 4.87 -1.54
N PRO A 74 16.50 4.43 -0.72
CA PRO A 74 17.03 5.23 0.38
C PRO A 74 17.80 6.48 -0.06
N GLU A 75 18.24 6.55 -1.32
CA GLU A 75 18.95 7.72 -1.85
C GLU A 75 18.00 8.74 -2.48
N ASN A 76 16.79 8.31 -2.86
CA ASN A 76 15.79 9.13 -3.52
C ASN A 76 14.48 9.16 -2.73
N TYR A 77 14.54 9.66 -1.50
CA TYR A 77 13.38 9.83 -0.62
C TYR A 77 13.21 11.28 -0.17
N VAL A 78 11.96 11.65 0.14
CA VAL A 78 11.63 12.94 0.75
C VAL A 78 11.32 12.72 2.22
N PHE A 79 12.15 13.30 3.09
CA PHE A 79 11.88 13.33 4.53
C PHE A 79 11.17 14.62 4.90
N VAL A 80 9.99 14.51 5.50
CA VAL A 80 9.23 15.65 6.01
C VAL A 80 9.00 15.47 7.50
N ALA A 81 9.41 16.46 8.30
CA ALA A 81 9.17 16.52 9.72
C ALA A 81 8.48 17.85 10.08
N VAL A 82 7.52 17.80 10.99
CA VAL A 82 6.82 18.97 11.49
C VAL A 82 7.22 19.18 12.95
N ALA A 83 7.80 20.33 13.24
CA ALA A 83 8.16 20.74 14.59
C ALA A 83 7.73 22.18 14.84
N LYS A 84 7.68 22.59 16.10
CA LYS A 84 7.55 24.02 16.43
C LYS A 84 8.83 24.71 15.96
N GLN A 85 8.72 25.88 15.31
CA GLN A 85 9.85 26.60 14.72
C GLN A 85 11.03 26.78 15.70
N LYS A 86 10.73 27.15 16.96
CA LYS A 86 11.72 27.30 18.03
C LYS A 86 12.46 26.01 18.43
N ASP A 87 11.85 24.86 18.20
CA ASP A 87 12.36 23.53 18.57
C ASP A 87 12.97 22.81 17.34
N ALA A 88 12.84 23.40 16.14
CA ALA A 88 13.23 22.78 14.89
C ALA A 88 14.76 22.76 14.67
N GLY A 89 15.52 23.68 15.29
CA GLY A 89 16.98 23.72 15.18
C GLY A 89 17.52 23.92 13.75
N LEU A 90 16.67 24.27 12.80
CA LEU A 90 17.01 24.53 11.40
C LEU A 90 17.29 26.03 11.21
N LYS A 91 18.32 26.38 10.44
CA LYS A 91 18.56 27.78 10.02
C LYS A 91 17.35 28.26 9.23
N GLU A 92 16.90 29.48 9.49
CA GLU A 92 15.85 30.13 8.70
C GLU A 92 16.28 30.11 7.23
N LEU A 93 15.41 29.56 6.38
CA LEU A 93 15.52 29.71 4.93
C LEU A 93 15.11 31.15 4.63
N GLU A 94 16.10 32.01 4.37
CA GLU A 94 15.88 33.36 3.79
C GLU A 94 15.19 33.29 2.43
#